data_AF-A0A6C0EGJ2-F1
#
_entry.id   AF-A0A6C0EGJ2-F1
#
_cell.length_a   1.000
_cell.length_b   1.000
_cell.length_c   1.000
_cell.angle_alpha   90.00
_cell.angle_beta   90.00
_cell.angle_gamma   90.00
#
_symmetry.space_group_name_H-M   'P 1'
#
loop_
_entity.id
_entity.type
_entity.pdbx_description
1 polymer ?
#
loop_
_entity_poly.entity_id
_entity_poly.type
_entity_poly.pdbx_seq_one_letter_code
_entity_poly.pdbx_strand_id
1 'polypeptide(L)'
;MKEILNNDNNTSVKNFIIKTTVITSLVVWILGSHTSNFLKSLSNLIIDPLFSIDLDQDGIPDLKELDKYNVTIGNIKLPFGRILIEFIKLVFNIVCVFILIYIAINFTDLAKNVKLE
;
A
#
# COMPACT_ATOMS: atom_id res chain seq x y z
N MET A 1 13.45 34.68 -38.07
CA MET A 1 13.83 35.02 -36.67
C MET A 1 12.74 34.69 -35.66
N LYS A 2 11.45 34.99 -35.91
CA LYS A 2 10.32 34.57 -35.06
C LYS A 2 10.13 33.05 -34.93
N GLU A 3 10.37 32.28 -35.99
CA GLU A 3 10.27 30.80 -35.95
C GLU A 3 11.32 30.12 -35.07
N ILE A 4 12.56 30.63 -35.08
CA ILE A 4 13.67 30.05 -34.30
C ILE A 4 13.42 30.27 -32.80
N LEU A 5 12.96 31.48 -32.42
CA LEU A 5 12.57 31.81 -31.05
C LEU A 5 11.39 30.97 -30.52
N ASN A 6 10.48 30.56 -31.39
CA ASN A 6 9.32 29.76 -30.99
C ASN A 6 9.69 28.29 -30.72
N ASN A 7 10.70 27.77 -31.45
CA ASN A 7 11.16 26.39 -31.31
C ASN A 7 12.02 26.19 -30.04
N ASP A 8 12.85 27.17 -29.69
CA ASP A 8 13.64 27.15 -28.45
C ASP A 8 12.77 27.22 -27.19
N ASN A 9 11.74 28.08 -27.20
CA ASN A 9 10.80 28.19 -26.08
C ASN A 9 10.00 26.89 -25.86
N ASN A 10 9.56 26.24 -26.94
CA ASN A 10 8.84 24.96 -26.86
C ASN A 10 9.75 23.84 -26.30
N THR A 11 11.01 23.80 -26.73
CA THR A 11 11.99 22.82 -26.24
C THR A 11 12.31 23.02 -24.75
N SER A 12 12.44 24.27 -24.30
CA SER A 12 12.66 24.62 -22.88
C SER A 12 11.49 24.19 -21.99
N VAL A 13 10.25 24.50 -22.40
CA VAL A 13 9.04 24.09 -21.67
C VAL A 13 8.91 22.57 -21.60
N LYS A 14 9.16 21.86 -22.71
CA LYS A 14 9.15 20.40 -22.74
C LYS A 14 10.17 19.80 -21.78
N ASN A 15 11.40 20.32 -21.76
CA ASN A 15 12.45 19.88 -20.84
C ASN A 15 12.09 20.15 -19.37
N PHE A 16 11.45 21.29 -19.09
CA PHE A 16 10.95 21.61 -17.75
C PHE A 16 9.87 20.62 -17.29
N ILE A 17 8.90 20.30 -18.15
CA ILE A 17 7.84 19.32 -17.85
C ILE A 17 8.47 17.96 -17.56
N ILE A 18 9.35 17.46 -18.44
CA ILE A 18 10.02 16.17 -18.25
C ILE A 18 10.80 16.13 -16.94
N LYS A 19 11.58 17.18 -16.64
CA LYS A 19 12.37 17.26 -15.41
C LYS A 19 11.46 17.24 -14.18
N THR A 20 10.36 17.98 -14.22
CA THR A 20 9.37 18.02 -13.13
C THR A 20 8.71 16.66 -12.96
N THR A 21 8.26 16.02 -14.04
CA THR A 21 7.65 14.69 -14.00
C THR A 21 8.62 13.65 -13.41
N VAL A 22 9.89 13.65 -13.82
CA VAL A 22 10.90 12.72 -13.29
C VAL A 22 11.15 12.96 -11.79
N ILE A 23 11.23 14.22 -11.36
CA ILE A 23 11.42 14.54 -9.94
C ILE A 23 10.19 14.12 -9.14
N THR A 24 8.98 14.44 -9.61
CA THR A 24 7.74 14.07 -8.93
C THR A 24 7.55 12.55 -8.83
N SER A 25 7.90 11.79 -9.88
CA SER A 25 7.79 10.34 -9.85
C SER A 25 8.77 9.71 -8.86
N LEU A 26 10.00 10.22 -8.78
CA LEU A 26 10.97 9.80 -7.77
C LEU A 26 10.48 10.07 -6.35
N VAL A 27 9.91 11.25 -6.10
CA VAL A 27 9.35 11.60 -4.78
C VAL A 27 8.17 10.68 -4.44
N VAL A 28 7.25 10.45 -5.37
CA VAL A 28 6.12 9.53 -5.17
C VAL A 28 6.60 8.11 -4.90
N TRP A 29 7.64 7.64 -5.60
CA TRP A 29 8.20 6.32 -5.38
C TRP A 29 8.84 6.17 -4.00
N ILE A 30 9.63 7.15 -3.56
CA ILE A 30 10.25 7.17 -2.22
C ILE A 30 9.16 7.15 -1.14
N LEU A 31 8.18 8.05 -1.25
CA LEU A 31 7.06 8.11 -0.31
C LEU A 31 6.28 6.80 -0.29
N GLY A 32 5.91 6.27 -1.46
CA GLY A 32 5.20 5.00 -1.58
C GLY A 32 5.96 3.83 -0.95
N SER A 33 7.28 3.76 -1.14
CA SER A 33 8.13 2.74 -0.53
C SER A 33 8.13 2.83 1.00
N HIS A 34 8.34 4.02 1.57
CA HIS A 34 8.31 4.21 3.02
C HIS A 34 6.92 3.95 3.61
N THR A 35 5.85 4.42 2.96
CA THR A 35 4.47 4.15 3.37
C THR A 35 4.15 2.66 3.32
N SER A 36 4.56 1.94 2.28
CA SER A 36 4.38 0.48 2.19
C SER A 36 5.08 -0.26 3.32
N ASN A 37 6.32 0.12 3.63
CA ASN A 37 7.06 -0.48 4.73
C ASN A 37 6.42 -0.18 6.09
N PHE A 38 5.94 1.05 6.29
CA PHE A 38 5.20 1.45 7.48
C PHE A 38 3.91 0.64 7.64
N LEU A 39 3.09 0.54 6.59
CA LEU A 39 1.85 -0.24 6.61
C LEU A 39 2.10 -1.71 6.89
N LYS A 40 3.15 -2.30 6.29
CA LYS A 40 3.54 -3.68 6.59
C LYS A 40 3.89 -3.87 8.06
N SER A 41 4.72 -2.99 8.62
CA SER A 41 5.08 -3.03 10.05
C SER A 41 3.87 -2.83 10.95
N LEU A 42 2.98 -1.90 10.61
CA LEU A 42 1.73 -1.66 11.33
C LEU A 42 0.80 -2.88 11.29
N SER A 43 0.66 -3.50 10.11
CA SER A 43 -0.14 -4.70 9.92
C SER A 43 0.40 -5.85 10.77
N ASN A 44 1.71 -6.04 10.83
CA ASN A 44 2.32 -7.06 11.70
C ASN A 44 2.06 -6.72 13.17
N LEU A 45 2.25 -5.47 13.57
CA LEU A 45 2.05 -5.05 14.96
C LEU A 45 0.60 -5.21 15.45
N ILE A 46 -0.39 -5.11 14.56
CA ILE A 46 -1.81 -5.21 14.91
C ILE A 46 -2.35 -6.63 14.70
N ILE A 47 -2.05 -7.24 13.56
CA ILE A 47 -2.56 -8.57 13.18
C ILE A 47 -1.84 -9.65 13.98
N ASP A 48 -0.53 -9.56 14.16
CA ASP A 48 0.20 -10.61 14.87
C ASP A 48 -0.34 -10.80 16.31
N PRO A 49 -0.62 -9.77 17.13
CA PRO A 49 -1.23 -9.98 18.45
C PRO A 49 -2.72 -10.35 18.42
N LEU A 50 -3.51 -9.82 17.49
CA LEU A 50 -4.95 -10.15 17.39
C LEU A 50 -5.19 -11.63 17.06
N PHE A 51 -4.26 -12.25 16.34
CA PHE A 51 -4.31 -13.67 15.96
C PHE A 51 -3.32 -14.54 16.76
N SER A 52 -2.61 -13.98 17.73
CA SER A 52 -1.82 -14.73 18.72
C SER A 52 -2.59 -14.94 20.03
N ILE A 53 -3.88 -14.61 20.05
CA ILE A 53 -4.76 -14.96 21.16
C ILE A 53 -4.91 -16.48 21.13
N ASP A 54 -4.56 -17.10 22.24
CA ASP A 54 -4.75 -18.52 22.51
C ASP A 54 -6.22 -18.69 22.94
N LEU A 55 -7.08 -19.10 21.99
CA LEU A 55 -8.53 -19.21 22.21
C LEU A 55 -8.91 -20.50 22.94
N ASP A 56 -8.11 -21.56 22.82
CA ASP A 56 -8.36 -22.86 23.44
C ASP A 56 -7.55 -23.11 24.73
N GLN A 57 -6.71 -22.16 25.11
CA GLN A 57 -5.86 -22.14 26.31
C GLN A 57 -4.84 -23.28 26.34
N ASP A 58 -4.33 -23.70 25.18
CA ASP A 58 -3.35 -24.78 25.07
C ASP A 58 -1.89 -24.32 25.27
N GLY A 59 -1.65 -23.01 25.40
CA GLY A 59 -0.34 -22.39 25.57
C GLY A 59 0.41 -22.15 24.25
N ILE A 60 -0.20 -22.41 23.11
CA ILE A 60 0.30 -22.19 21.75
C ILE A 60 -0.53 -21.08 21.11
N PRO A 61 0.09 -20.01 20.56
CA PRO A 61 -0.68 -19.02 19.83
C PRO A 61 -1.23 -19.63 18.53
N ASP A 62 -2.54 -19.54 18.33
CA ASP A 62 -3.31 -20.07 17.17
C ASP A 62 -2.65 -19.75 15.81
N LEU A 63 -2.01 -18.58 15.68
CA LEU A 63 -1.22 -18.17 14.52
C LEU A 63 -0.15 -19.19 14.10
N LYS A 64 0.54 -19.81 15.05
CA LYS A 64 1.60 -20.79 14.77
C LYS A 64 1.03 -22.11 14.28
N GLU A 65 -0.22 -22.42 14.60
CA GLU A 65 -0.88 -23.62 14.12
C GLU A 65 -1.43 -23.39 12.71
N LEU A 66 -2.07 -22.24 12.47
CA LEU A 66 -2.53 -21.85 11.15
C LEU A 66 -1.37 -21.72 10.15
N ASP A 67 -0.25 -21.11 10.52
CA ASP A 67 0.92 -21.00 9.62
C ASP A 67 1.52 -22.37 9.25
N LYS A 68 1.37 -23.38 10.12
CA LYS A 68 1.78 -24.77 9.85
C LYS A 68 0.75 -25.56 9.06
N TYR A 69 -0.44 -25.01 8.84
CA TYR A 69 -1.50 -25.67 8.09
C TYR A 69 -1.09 -25.83 6.62
N ASN A 70 -0.71 -27.07 6.29
CA ASN A 70 -0.27 -27.46 4.97
C ASN A 70 -1.31 -28.41 4.36
N VAL A 71 -1.84 -28.04 3.20
CA VAL A 71 -2.67 -28.93 2.39
C VAL A 71 -1.75 -29.74 1.49
N THR A 72 -1.75 -31.05 1.65
CA THR A 72 -1.03 -31.97 0.77
C THR A 72 -1.91 -32.33 -0.43
N ILE A 73 -1.47 -31.98 -1.64
CA ILE A 73 -2.08 -32.45 -2.90
C ILE A 73 -1.03 -33.33 -3.59
N GLY A 74 -1.21 -34.65 -3.51
CA GLY A 74 -0.21 -35.60 -3.97
C GLY A 74 1.11 -35.45 -3.21
N ASN A 75 2.21 -35.17 -3.92
CA ASN A 75 3.55 -35.01 -3.32
C ASN A 75 3.92 -33.55 -2.99
N ILE A 76 2.99 -32.61 -3.17
CA ILE A 76 3.23 -31.17 -2.96
C ILE A 76 2.56 -30.74 -1.65
N LYS A 77 3.31 -30.06 -0.78
CA LYS A 77 2.81 -29.41 0.44
C LYS A 77 2.54 -27.94 0.14
N LEU A 78 1.28 -27.53 0.16
CA LEU A 78 0.87 -26.13 0.00
C LEU A 78 0.59 -25.51 1.37
N PRO A 79 1.33 -24.46 1.79
CA PRO A 79 1.13 -23.79 3.07
C PRO A 79 -0.08 -22.85 3.00
N PHE A 80 -1.27 -23.44 3.00
CA PHE A 80 -2.54 -22.73 2.82
C PHE A 80 -2.80 -21.72 3.94
N GLY A 81 -2.47 -22.06 5.19
CA GLY A 81 -2.69 -21.12 6.29
C GLY A 81 -1.80 -19.88 6.21
N ARG A 82 -0.55 -20.02 5.73
CA ARG A 82 0.30 -18.85 5.43
C ARG A 82 -0.31 -17.95 4.35
N ILE A 83 -0.89 -18.53 3.30
CA ILE A 83 -1.58 -17.78 2.24
C ILE A 83 -2.76 -17.00 2.81
N LEU A 84 -3.55 -17.62 3.69
CA LEU A 84 -4.70 -17.00 4.34
C LEU A 84 -4.27 -15.83 5.23
N ILE A 85 -3.22 -16.00 6.03
CA ILE A 85 -2.66 -14.93 6.87
C ILE A 85 -2.20 -13.74 6.02
N GLU A 86 -1.42 -13.99 4.95
CA GLU A 86 -0.99 -12.92 4.03
C GLU A 86 -2.16 -12.24 3.33
N PHE A 87 -3.24 -12.98 3.03
CA PHE A 87 -4.46 -12.40 2.47
C PHE A 87 -5.18 -11.47 3.45
N ILE A 88 -5.28 -11.85 4.73
CA ILE A 88 -5.82 -10.97 5.78
C ILE A 88 -4.97 -9.70 5.90
N LYS A 89 -3.64 -9.82 5.89
CA LYS A 89 -2.71 -8.67 5.90
C LYS A 89 -2.93 -7.75 4.69
N LEU A 90 -3.17 -8.32 3.51
CA LEU A 90 -3.50 -7.56 2.31
C LEU A 90 -4.81 -6.77 2.46
N VAL A 91 -5.89 -7.43 2.92
CA VAL A 91 -7.19 -6.77 3.14
C VAL A 91 -7.06 -5.63 4.15
N PHE A 92 -6.36 -5.86 5.26
CA PHE A 92 -6.08 -4.84 6.27
C PHE A 92 -5.33 -3.63 5.68
N ASN A 93 -4.27 -3.88 4.89
CA ASN A 93 -3.51 -2.81 4.25
C ASN A 93 -4.38 -1.96 3.30
N ILE A 94 -5.26 -2.59 2.52
CA ILE A 94 -6.21 -1.88 1.64
C ILE A 94 -7.15 -0.99 2.47
N VAL A 95 -7.68 -1.52 3.58
CA VAL A 95 -8.55 -0.75 4.49
C VAL A 95 -7.80 0.44 5.09
N CYS A 96 -6.56 0.25 5.54
CA CYS A 96 -5.72 1.35 6.05
C CYS A 96 -5.50 2.45 5.01
N VAL A 97 -5.17 2.09 3.77
CA VAL A 97 -5.00 3.05 2.67
C VAL A 97 -6.32 3.80 2.41
N PHE A 98 -7.44 3.09 2.39
CA PHE A 98 -8.75 3.71 2.20
C PHE A 98 -9.09 4.73 3.30
N ILE A 99 -8.86 4.37 4.57
CA ILE A 99 -9.06 5.27 5.71
C ILE A 99 -8.16 6.50 5.61
N LEU A 100 -6.88 6.32 5.27
CA LEU A 100 -5.95 7.45 5.09
C LEU A 100 -6.42 8.41 3.99
N ILE A 101 -6.87 7.88 2.85
CA ILE A 101 -7.42 8.68 1.75
C ILE A 101 -8.69 9.41 2.20
N TYR A 102 -9.60 8.71 2.87
CA TYR A 102 -10.84 9.30 3.38
C TYR A 102 -10.58 10.47 4.34
N ILE A 103 -9.66 10.26 5.30
CA ILE A 103 -9.22 11.30 6.23
C ILE A 103 -8.60 12.46 5.46
N ALA A 104 -7.68 12.20 4.52
CA ALA A 104 -7.04 13.25 3.74
C ALA A 104 -8.06 14.10 2.98
N ILE A 105 -9.04 13.48 2.30
CA ILE A 105 -10.10 14.18 1.57
C ILE A 105 -10.95 15.02 2.51
N ASN A 106 -11.33 14.47 3.66
CA ASN A 106 -12.18 15.16 4.64
C ASN A 106 -11.46 16.34 5.31
N PHE A 107 -10.16 16.21 5.62
CA PHE A 107 -9.37 17.28 6.25
C PHE A 107 -8.92 18.38 5.29
N THR A 108 -8.73 18.05 4.01
CA THR A 108 -8.29 19.04 3.00
C THR A 108 -9.45 19.81 2.37
N ASP A 109 -10.69 19.60 2.83
CA ASP A 109 -11.92 20.21 2.28
C ASP A 109 -12.06 19.99 0.75
N LEU A 110 -11.31 19.04 0.17
CA LEU A 110 -11.33 18.72 -1.26
C LEU A 110 -12.74 18.32 -1.71
N ALA A 111 -13.48 17.59 -0.86
CA ALA A 111 -14.86 17.21 -1.12
C ALA A 111 -15.86 18.37 -1.10
N LYS A 112 -15.56 19.47 -0.40
CA LYS A 112 -16.47 20.63 -0.26
C LYS A 112 -16.50 21.51 -1.50
N ASN A 113 -15.42 21.47 -2.29
CA ASN A 113 -15.29 22.20 -3.56
C ASN A 113 -15.76 21.39 -4.78
N VAL A 114 -16.11 20.12 -4.61
CA VAL A 114 -16.72 19.29 -5.66
C VAL A 114 -18.23 19.30 -5.43
N LYS A 115 -18.88 20.43 -5.74
CA LYS A 115 -20.32 20.41 -6.02
C LYS A 115 -20.49 19.63 -7.32
N LEU A 116 -20.92 18.38 -7.21
CA LEU A 116 -21.47 17.65 -8.34
C LEU A 116 -22.80 18.30 -8.68
N GLU A 117 -22.80 19.18 -9.68
CA GLU A 117 -24.02 19.58 -10.40
C GLU A 117 -24.58 18.40 -11.20
#